data_AF-A0A942TNY0-F1
#
_entry.id   AF-A0A942TNY0-F1
#
_cell.length_a   1.000
_cell.length_b   1.000
_cell.length_c   1.000
_cell.angle_alpha   90.00
_cell.angle_beta   90.00
_cell.angle_gamma   90.00
#
_symmetry.space_group_name_H-M   'P 1'
#
loop_
_entity.id
_entity.type
_entity.pdbx_description
1 polymer ?
#
loop_
_entity_poly.entity_id
_entity_poly.type
_entity_poly.pdbx_seq_one_letter_code
_entity_poly.pdbx_strand_id
1 'polypeptide(L)'
;MQNQQMNQQMQNQQNMMQQNQQQIMQQPPHVITTKDLNYINDMLAWNLLVMKKAHFAATQCQDQQIKTQIDACGQMHQRHYMKILGHLEEKQQNNSIMQ
;
A
#
# COMPACT_ATOMS: atom_id res chain seq x y z
N MET A 1 -43.22 31.68 26.06
CA MET A 1 -43.28 30.29 25.59
C MET A 1 -43.04 30.14 24.08
N GLN A 2 -43.59 31.00 23.22
CA GLN A 2 -43.43 30.87 21.76
C GLN A 2 -41.99 31.11 21.26
N ASN A 3 -41.25 32.06 21.85
CA ASN A 3 -39.84 32.30 21.51
C ASN A 3 -38.87 31.19 21.99
N GLN A 4 -39.32 30.28 22.84
CA GLN A 4 -38.48 29.20 23.38
C GLN A 4 -38.49 27.97 22.46
N GLN A 5 -39.60 27.72 21.74
CA GLN A 5 -39.69 26.64 20.74
C GLN A 5 -38.92 26.97 19.45
N MET A 6 -38.85 28.24 19.05
CA MET A 6 -38.14 28.64 17.84
C MET A 6 -36.62 28.46 17.96
N ASN A 7 -36.04 28.72 19.14
CA ASN A 7 -34.62 28.45 19.40
C ASN A 7 -34.29 26.94 19.39
N GLN A 8 -35.24 26.10 19.80
CA GLN A 8 -35.04 24.65 19.86
C GLN A 8 -35.06 24.00 18.47
N GLN A 9 -35.85 24.54 17.53
CA GLN A 9 -35.82 24.12 16.13
C GLN A 9 -34.54 24.55 15.40
N MET A 10 -34.03 25.75 15.66
CA MET A 10 -32.80 26.23 15.02
C MET A 10 -31.57 25.45 15.50
N GLN A 11 -31.55 25.04 16.77
CA GLN A 11 -30.47 24.21 17.32
C GLN A 11 -30.46 22.78 16.76
N ASN A 12 -31.63 22.20 16.48
CA ASN A 12 -31.72 20.89 15.82
C ASN A 12 -31.29 20.93 14.34
N GLN A 13 -31.50 22.05 13.64
CA GLN A 13 -31.05 22.19 12.26
C GLN A 13 -29.53 22.34 12.15
N GLN A 14 -28.88 22.93 13.16
CA GLN A 14 -27.42 23.05 13.19
C GLN A 14 -26.71 21.73 13.52
N ASN A 15 -27.31 20.88 14.38
CA ASN A 15 -26.77 19.55 14.70
C ASN A 15 -26.79 18.58 13.50
N MET A 16 -27.75 18.72 12.58
CA MET A 16 -27.83 17.88 11.37
C MET A 16 -26.73 18.15 10.33
N MET A 17 -26.13 19.36 10.32
CA MET A 17 -25.00 19.66 9.41
C MET A 17 -23.67 19.08 9.89
N GLN A 18 -23.51 18.80 11.18
CA GLN A 18 -22.25 18.30 11.74
C GLN A 18 -22.08 16.79 11.58
N GLN A 19 -23.17 16.04 11.35
CA GLN A 19 -23.12 14.58 11.22
C GLN A 19 -22.73 14.10 9.81
N ASN A 20 -22.68 14.99 8.81
CA ASN A 20 -22.37 14.63 7.42
C ASN A 20 -20.95 15.00 6.96
N GLN A 21 -20.05 15.37 7.89
CA GLN A 21 -18.62 15.42 7.60
C GLN A 21 -18.06 13.99 7.61
N GLN A 22 -18.09 13.34 6.44
CA GLN A 22 -17.34 12.11 6.19
C GLN A 22 -15.89 12.33 6.63
N GLN A 23 -15.44 11.58 7.63
CA GLN A 23 -14.04 11.62 8.07
C GLN A 23 -13.15 11.18 6.90
N ILE A 24 -12.39 12.13 6.36
CA ILE A 24 -11.36 11.84 5.35
C ILE A 24 -10.27 11.02 6.05
N MET A 25 -10.12 9.76 5.66
CA MET A 25 -9.00 8.93 6.15
C MET A 25 -7.68 9.52 5.63
N GLN A 26 -6.86 10.04 6.55
CA GLN A 26 -5.54 10.59 6.21
C GLN A 26 -4.52 9.49 5.89
N GLN A 27 -4.72 8.28 6.43
CA GLN A 27 -3.84 7.14 6.22
C GLN A 27 -4.66 5.86 6.02
N PRO A 28 -4.17 4.92 5.19
CA PRO A 28 -4.83 3.65 5.00
C PRO A 28 -4.90 2.84 6.31
N PRO A 29 -5.95 2.02 6.50
CA PRO A 29 -6.06 1.10 7.63
C PRO A 29 -4.84 0.18 7.77
N HIS A 30 -4.51 -0.21 9.00
CA HIS A 30 -3.33 -1.06 9.25
C HIS A 30 -3.53 -2.54 8.86
N VAL A 31 -4.78 -2.95 8.64
CA VAL A 31 -5.18 -4.32 8.23
C VAL A 31 -4.73 -4.62 6.80
N ILE A 32 -4.17 -5.81 6.60
CA ILE A 32 -3.99 -6.43 5.28
C ILE A 32 -5.14 -7.39 5.06
N THR A 33 -5.92 -7.21 3.99
CA THR A 33 -7.00 -8.13 3.63
C THR A 33 -6.47 -9.31 2.82
N THR A 34 -7.28 -10.37 2.66
CA THR A 34 -6.96 -11.49 1.76
C THR A 34 -6.72 -11.02 0.32
N LYS A 35 -7.47 -10.01 -0.14
CA LYS A 35 -7.30 -9.46 -1.49
C LYS A 35 -5.94 -8.77 -1.63
N ASP A 36 -5.51 -8.02 -0.61
CA ASP A 36 -4.19 -7.40 -0.58
C ASP A 36 -3.08 -8.46 -0.60
N LEU A 37 -3.23 -9.54 0.20
CA LEU A 37 -2.26 -10.65 0.21
C LEU A 37 -2.11 -11.31 -1.16
N ASN A 38 -3.21 -11.49 -1.91
CA ASN A 38 -3.14 -12.04 -3.25
C ASN A 38 -2.33 -11.13 -4.20
N TYR A 39 -2.56 -9.81 -4.17
CA TYR A 39 -1.76 -8.87 -4.96
C TYR A 39 -0.30 -8.84 -4.52
N ILE A 40 -0.02 -8.87 -3.21
CA ILE A 40 1.35 -8.92 -2.69
C ILE A 40 2.06 -10.19 -3.16
N ASN A 41 1.39 -11.35 -3.13
CA ASN A 41 1.94 -12.59 -3.65
C ASN A 41 2.31 -12.47 -5.14
N ASP A 42 1.42 -11.89 -5.96
CA ASP A 42 1.71 -11.65 -7.37
C ASP A 42 2.92 -10.73 -7.55
N MET A 43 3.00 -9.63 -6.80
CA MET A 43 4.14 -8.69 -6.87
C MET A 43 5.46 -9.36 -6.48
N LEU A 44 5.46 -10.20 -5.44
CA LEU A 44 6.63 -10.98 -5.03
C LEU A 44 7.05 -11.96 -6.14
N ALA A 45 6.09 -12.71 -6.68
CA ALA A 45 6.35 -13.67 -7.75
C ALA A 45 6.89 -12.99 -9.02
N TRP A 46 6.33 -11.86 -9.43
CA TRP A 46 6.77 -11.11 -10.60
C TRP A 46 8.18 -10.56 -10.44
N ASN A 47 8.50 -9.94 -9.29
CA ASN A 47 9.86 -9.44 -9.05
C ASN A 47 10.90 -10.57 -9.03
N LEU A 48 10.59 -11.71 -8.41
CA LEU A 48 11.49 -12.86 -8.40
C LEU A 48 11.70 -13.43 -9.80
N LEU A 49 10.63 -13.55 -10.59
CA LEU A 49 10.69 -14.07 -11.96
C LEU A 49 11.53 -13.16 -12.86
N VAL A 50 11.29 -11.85 -12.81
CA VAL A 50 12.02 -10.89 -13.65
C VAL A 50 13.50 -10.86 -13.28
N MET A 51 13.84 -10.87 -11.99
CA MET A 51 15.24 -10.92 -11.53
C MET A 51 16.00 -12.13 -12.11
N LYS A 52 15.37 -13.32 -12.06
CA LYS A 52 15.95 -14.55 -12.64
C LYS A 52 16.09 -14.47 -14.16
N LYS A 53 15.07 -13.94 -14.85
CA LYS A 53 15.09 -13.80 -16.31
C LYS A 53 16.09 -12.74 -16.77
N ALA A 54 16.22 -11.63 -16.06
CA ALA A 54 17.21 -10.59 -16.33
C ALA A 54 18.63 -11.17 -16.18
N HIS A 55 18.91 -11.86 -15.07
CA HIS A 55 20.20 -12.51 -14.88
C HIS A 55 20.52 -13.51 -16.00
N PHE A 56 19.56 -14.38 -16.35
CA PHE A 56 19.71 -15.31 -17.47
C PHE A 56 19.98 -14.58 -18.79
N ALA A 57 19.21 -13.55 -19.13
CA ALA A 57 19.39 -12.77 -20.36
C ALA A 57 20.75 -12.06 -20.41
N ALA A 58 21.22 -11.51 -19.29
CA ALA A 58 22.54 -10.88 -19.19
C ALA A 58 23.68 -11.88 -19.47
N THR A 59 23.51 -13.16 -19.12
CA THR A 59 24.52 -14.21 -19.41
C THR A 59 24.64 -14.54 -20.90
N GLN A 60 23.57 -14.32 -21.66
CA GLN A 60 23.52 -14.58 -23.11
C GLN A 60 23.79 -13.32 -23.95
N CYS A 61 23.90 -12.16 -23.31
CA CYS A 61 24.08 -10.88 -23.98
C CYS A 61 25.57 -10.59 -24.23
N GLN A 62 25.91 -10.33 -25.49
CA GLN A 62 27.28 -10.00 -25.92
C GLN A 62 27.54 -8.50 -25.91
N ASP A 63 26.51 -7.68 -26.15
CA ASP A 63 26.61 -6.23 -26.09
C ASP A 63 26.70 -5.76 -24.64
N GLN A 64 27.82 -5.12 -24.30
CA GLN A 64 28.13 -4.71 -22.94
C GLN A 64 27.18 -3.60 -22.43
N GLN A 65 26.70 -2.72 -23.29
CA GLN A 65 25.78 -1.65 -22.90
C GLN A 65 24.41 -2.24 -22.56
N ILE A 66 23.91 -3.14 -23.41
CA ILE A 66 22.63 -3.82 -23.20
C ILE A 66 22.71 -4.69 -21.94
N LYS A 67 23.78 -5.49 -21.77
CA LYS A 67 23.99 -6.30 -20.57
C LYS A 67 23.92 -5.47 -19.29
N THR A 68 24.57 -4.31 -19.27
CA THR A 68 24.55 -3.39 -18.13
C THR A 68 23.11 -2.93 -17.79
N GLN A 69 22.28 -2.64 -18.79
CA GLN A 69 20.89 -2.27 -18.57
C GLN A 69 20.04 -3.45 -18.06
N ILE A 70 20.28 -4.66 -18.57
CA ILE A 70 19.60 -5.87 -18.10
C ILE A 70 19.94 -6.13 -16.63
N ASP A 71 21.22 -6.03 -16.25
CA ASP A 71 21.67 -6.21 -14.87
C ASP A 71 21.05 -5.15 -13.94
N ALA A 72 21.00 -3.89 -14.37
CA ALA A 72 20.36 -2.81 -13.61
C ALA A 72 18.85 -3.07 -13.40
N CYS A 73 18.16 -3.59 -14.42
CA CYS A 73 16.76 -4.01 -14.34
C CYS A 73 16.59 -5.14 -13.30
N GLY A 74 17.42 -6.18 -13.36
CA GLY A 74 17.40 -7.28 -12.39
C GLY A 74 17.60 -6.81 -10.95
N GLN A 75 18.59 -5.93 -10.72
CA GLN A 75 18.85 -5.34 -9.40
C GLN A 75 17.69 -4.47 -8.90
N MET A 76 17.03 -3.73 -9.79
CA MET A 76 15.84 -2.93 -9.44
C MET A 76 14.70 -3.83 -8.94
N HIS A 77 14.42 -4.93 -9.63
CA HIS A 77 13.42 -5.91 -9.18
C HIS A 77 13.80 -6.59 -7.86
N GLN A 78 15.09 -6.86 -7.62
CA GLN A 78 15.57 -7.35 -6.33
C GLN A 78 15.29 -6.37 -5.19
N ARG A 79 15.59 -5.08 -5.38
CA ARG A 79 15.30 -4.04 -4.38
C ARG A 79 13.80 -3.95 -4.08
N HIS A 80 12.95 -4.03 -5.10
CA HIS A 80 11.50 -4.03 -4.91
C HIS A 80 11.00 -5.24 -4.13
N TYR A 81 11.51 -6.44 -4.45
CA TYR A 81 11.19 -7.65 -3.70
C TYR A 81 11.52 -7.51 -2.21
N MET A 82 12.75 -7.07 -1.90
CA MET A 82 13.20 -6.86 -0.52
C MET A 82 12.39 -5.78 0.20
N LYS A 83 11.99 -4.72 -0.50
CA LYS A 83 11.16 -3.66 0.07
C LYS A 83 9.76 -4.17 0.46
N ILE A 84 9.14 -4.99 -0.38
CA ILE A 84 7.84 -5.59 -0.07
C ILE A 84 7.94 -6.51 1.14
N LEU A 85 8.99 -7.34 1.21
CA LEU A 85 9.23 -8.20 2.38
C LEU A 85 9.41 -7.39 3.66
N GLY A 86 10.21 -6.32 3.63
CA GLY A 86 10.40 -5.45 4.79
C GLY A 86 9.07 -4.84 5.30
N HIS A 87 8.18 -4.44 4.40
CA HIS A 87 6.85 -3.94 4.80
C HIS A 87 5.95 -5.02 5.41
N LEU A 88 6.08 -6.29 4.99
CA LEU A 88 5.35 -7.40 5.58
C LEU A 88 5.86 -7.72 6.98
N GLU A 89 7.18 -7.76 7.17
CA GLU A 89 7.82 -8.00 8.46
C GLU A 89 7.48 -6.91 9.48
N GLU A 90 7.55 -5.64 9.08
CA GLU A 90 7.16 -4.49 9.91
C GLU A 90 5.70 -4.59 10.37
N LYS A 91 4.79 -4.93 9.44
CA LYS A 91 3.36 -5.10 9.77
C LYS A 91 3.11 -6.30 10.68
N GLN A 92 3.86 -7.40 10.52
CA GLN A 92 3.77 -8.55 11.41
C GLN A 92 4.18 -8.17 12.84
N GLN A 93 5.30 -7.45 13.00
CA GLN A 93 5.78 -6.99 14.31
C GLN A 93 4.78 -6.04 14.98
N ASN A 94 4.23 -5.07 14.25
CA ASN A 94 3.25 -4.13 14.78
C ASN A 94 1.97 -4.83 15.26
N ASN A 95 1.53 -5.88 14.56
CA ASN A 95 0.35 -6.66 14.95
C ASN A 95 0.59 -7.55 16.18
N SER A 96 1.84 -7.86 16.52
CA SER A 96 2.21 -8.55 17.76
C SER A 96 2.31 -7.62 18.97
N ILE A 97 2.62 -6.34 18.77
CA ILE A 97 2.72 -5.33 19.85
C ILE A 97 1.33 -4.82 20.28
N MET A 98 0.33 -4.89 19.39
CA MET A 98 -1.04 -4.46 19.66
C MET A 98 -1.97 -5.56 20.21
N GLN A 99 -1.45 -6.77 20.46
CA GLN A 99 -2.16 -7.85 21.17
C GLN A 99 -1.68 -7.95 22.61
#